data_AF-A0A9D7RLI8-F1
#
_entry.id   AF-A0A9D7RLI8-F1
#
_cell.length_a   1.000
_cell.length_b   1.000
_cell.length_c   1.000
_cell.angle_alpha   90.00
_cell.angle_beta   90.00
_cell.angle_gamma   90.00
#
_symmetry.space_group_name_H-M   'P 1'
#
loop_
_entity.id
_entity.type
_entity.pdbx_description
1 polymer ?
#
loop_
_entity_poly.entity_id
_entity_poly.type
_entity_poly.pdbx_seq_one_letter_code
_entity_poly.pdbx_strand_id
1 'polypeptide(L)'
;MIENQTQLTADEQHMAETFGNKDVPTSNPKDAVGVRKVAFSVLPWRVLHRVALAMLEGALKYGRHNYRAAGARASVYFDAVVARHLSDWWEGTDIDPDSGLHHIDKAIAGLMVLRDSMLQGNFIDDRPMLGPDDALDFEKLNKLAASLHDKHADKSPRHYTIKDSAKDEQDKASSASRVGLLAKQAALQALSKQLGFDRAAFGNAQSPKYGDTFPALNAPVAESANFDHVPLDSPANK
;
A
#
# COMPACT_ATOMS: atom_id res chain seq x y z
N MET A 1 44.48 38.85 -15.49
CA MET A 1 44.27 37.39 -15.61
C MET A 1 42.83 37.15 -15.20
N ILE A 2 42.01 36.62 -16.09
CA ILE A 2 40.58 36.40 -15.85
C ILE A 2 40.46 35.04 -15.18
N GLU A 3 40.08 35.01 -13.91
CA GLU A 3 39.82 33.77 -13.17
C GLU A 3 38.56 33.12 -13.72
N ASN A 4 38.74 31.95 -14.32
CA ASN A 4 37.66 31.12 -14.82
C ASN A 4 37.00 30.44 -13.62
N GLN A 5 35.91 31.02 -13.10
CA GLN A 5 35.05 30.34 -12.14
C GLN A 5 34.25 29.28 -12.88
N THR A 6 34.75 28.04 -12.85
CA THR A 6 34.00 26.88 -13.33
C THR A 6 32.73 26.77 -12.50
N GLN A 7 31.59 27.18 -13.09
CA GLN A 7 30.29 26.99 -12.47
C GLN A 7 30.02 25.48 -12.37
N LEU A 8 29.80 24.99 -11.15
CA LEU A 8 29.34 23.63 -10.89
C LEU A 8 28.07 23.36 -11.70
N THR A 9 28.01 22.20 -12.32
CA THR A 9 26.82 21.75 -13.05
C THR A 9 25.63 21.60 -12.09
N ALA A 10 24.40 21.66 -12.60
CA ALA A 10 23.19 21.57 -11.77
C ALA A 10 23.15 20.27 -10.93
N ASP A 11 23.70 19.18 -11.48
CA ASP A 11 23.81 17.89 -10.78
C ASP A 11 24.83 17.93 -9.63
N GLU A 12 25.96 18.62 -9.83
CA GLU A 12 26.97 18.82 -8.78
C GLU A 12 26.49 19.74 -7.67
N GLN A 13 25.71 20.77 -8.00
CA GLN A 13 25.04 21.64 -7.03
C GLN A 13 24.02 20.85 -6.19
N HIS A 14 23.21 20.01 -6.84
CA HIS A 14 22.23 19.18 -6.17
C HIS A 14 22.88 18.16 -5.22
N MET A 15 24.00 17.55 -5.61
CA MET A 15 24.75 16.63 -4.75
C MET A 15 25.40 17.33 -3.55
N ALA A 16 25.92 18.55 -3.72
CA ALA A 16 26.53 19.34 -2.65
C ALA A 16 25.53 19.80 -1.60
N GLU A 17 24.31 20.19 -2.02
CA GLU A 17 23.21 20.56 -1.11
C GLU A 17 22.63 19.34 -0.38
N THR A 18 22.57 18.18 -1.05
CA THR A 18 21.92 16.98 -0.51
C THR A 18 22.79 16.23 0.50
N PHE A 19 24.12 16.22 0.30
CA PHE A 19 25.03 15.38 1.10
C PHE A 19 26.13 16.15 1.84
N GLY A 20 26.14 17.48 1.72
CA GLY A 20 27.16 18.34 2.32
C GLY A 20 28.46 18.27 1.53
N ASN A 21 28.89 19.43 1.01
CA ASN A 21 30.19 19.57 0.38
C ASN A 21 31.31 19.32 1.41
N LYS A 22 32.28 18.45 1.09
CA LYS A 22 33.43 18.13 1.97
C LYS A 22 34.32 19.35 2.25
N ASP A 23 34.23 20.37 1.40
CA ASP A 23 35.13 21.53 1.39
C ASP A 23 34.50 22.83 1.93
N VAL A 24 33.27 22.79 2.48
CA VAL A 24 32.70 23.93 3.19
C VAL A 24 33.04 23.79 4.67
N PRO A 25 33.86 24.69 5.26
CA PRO A 25 34.12 24.68 6.69
C PRO A 25 32.79 24.90 7.41
N THR A 26 32.24 23.86 8.02
CA THR A 26 31.04 24.02 8.85
C THR A 26 31.45 24.90 10.03
N SER A 27 30.93 26.13 10.10
CA SER A 27 31.21 27.08 11.19
C SER A 27 30.85 26.50 12.56
N ASN A 28 29.99 25.49 12.59
CA ASN A 28 29.60 24.74 13.77
C ASN A 28 30.42 23.45 13.91
N PRO A 29 31.24 23.29 14.96
CA PRO A 29 32.04 22.10 15.20
C PRO A 29 31.20 20.82 15.41
N LYS A 30 29.90 20.92 15.70
CA LYS A 30 29.00 19.76 15.76
C LYS A 30 28.67 19.18 14.39
N ASP A 31 28.71 19.98 13.32
CA ASP A 31 28.35 19.51 11.97
C ASP A 31 29.51 18.68 11.38
N ALA A 32 30.75 19.17 11.46
CA ALA A 32 31.95 18.45 11.04
C ALA A 32 32.13 17.08 11.72
N VAL A 33 31.81 16.99 13.03
CA VAL A 33 31.89 15.73 13.79
C VAL A 33 30.63 14.87 13.60
N GLY A 34 29.47 15.50 13.43
CA GLY A 34 28.16 14.86 13.33
C GLY A 34 27.95 14.10 12.02
N VAL A 35 28.44 14.62 10.90
CA VAL A 35 28.33 13.98 9.56
C VAL A 35 28.99 12.60 9.51
N ARG A 36 29.98 12.35 10.38
CA ARG A 36 30.68 11.05 10.45
C ARG A 36 29.99 10.04 11.38
N LYS A 37 28.90 10.41 12.05
CA LYS A 37 28.12 9.53 12.93
C LYS A 37 26.94 8.93 12.15
N VAL A 38 26.35 7.87 12.69
CA VAL A 38 25.11 7.28 12.15
C VAL A 38 24.01 8.34 12.16
N ALA A 39 23.56 8.74 10.97
CA ALA A 39 22.55 9.78 10.79
C ALA A 39 21.15 9.16 10.72
N PHE A 40 20.40 9.20 11.82
CA PHE A 40 19.02 8.69 11.87
C PHE A 40 18.04 9.49 10.99
N SER A 41 18.40 10.73 10.62
CA SER A 41 17.61 11.58 9.74
C SER A 41 17.39 11.01 8.34
N VAL A 42 18.24 10.08 7.89
CA VAL A 42 18.11 9.41 6.57
C VAL A 42 17.02 8.34 6.55
N LEU A 43 16.47 7.97 7.72
CA LEU A 43 15.44 6.94 7.82
C LEU A 43 14.06 7.52 7.50
N PRO A 44 13.22 6.80 6.73
CA PRO A 44 11.84 7.22 6.48
C PRO A 44 10.98 7.01 7.73
N TRP A 45 10.84 8.05 8.55
CA TRP A 45 10.11 8.01 9.84
C TRP A 45 8.68 7.48 9.74
N ARG A 46 7.98 7.75 8.63
CA ARG A 46 6.61 7.23 8.39
C ARG A 46 6.59 5.70 8.41
N VAL A 47 7.57 5.05 7.79
CA VAL A 47 7.70 3.59 7.78
C VAL A 47 8.11 3.10 9.18
N LEU A 48 9.06 3.77 9.83
CA LEU A 48 9.49 3.39 11.18
C LEU A 48 8.34 3.42 12.21
N HIS A 49 7.46 4.41 12.17
CA HIS A 49 6.31 4.46 13.08
C HIS A 49 5.38 3.25 12.89
N ARG A 50 5.20 2.81 11.64
CA ARG A 50 4.35 1.65 11.31
C ARG A 50 4.99 0.34 11.75
N VAL A 51 6.28 0.17 11.48
CA VAL A 51 7.06 -0.97 11.96
C VAL A 51 7.11 -1.00 13.49
N ALA A 52 7.16 0.15 14.16
CA ALA A 52 7.10 0.22 15.61
C ALA A 52 5.78 -0.34 16.17
N LEU A 53 4.65 -0.15 15.49
CA LEU A 53 3.38 -0.78 15.87
C LEU A 53 3.42 -2.30 15.69
N ALA A 54 4.00 -2.81 14.60
CA ALA A 54 4.18 -4.25 14.40
C ALA A 54 5.11 -4.86 15.47
N MET A 55 6.19 -4.16 15.84
CA MET A 55 7.08 -4.58 16.93
C MET A 55 6.39 -4.50 18.31
N LEU A 56 5.52 -3.52 18.53
CA LEU A 56 4.71 -3.41 19.74
C LEU A 56 3.76 -4.60 19.88
N GLU A 57 3.08 -5.00 18.80
CA GLU A 57 2.23 -6.19 18.79
C GLU A 57 3.00 -7.44 19.21
N GLY A 58 4.20 -7.65 18.65
CA GLY A 58 5.08 -8.75 19.06
C GLY A 58 5.49 -8.66 20.53
N ALA A 59 5.78 -7.46 21.03
CA ALA A 59 6.11 -7.23 22.43
C ALA A 59 4.94 -7.53 23.38
N LEU A 60 3.69 -7.24 22.96
CA LEU A 60 2.49 -7.57 23.73
C LEU A 60 2.19 -9.08 23.73
N LYS A 61 2.45 -9.77 22.61
CA LYS A 61 2.20 -11.22 22.48
C LYS A 61 3.27 -12.07 23.17
N TYR A 62 4.55 -11.70 23.04
CA TYR A 62 5.66 -12.60 23.39
C TYR A 62 6.69 -11.97 24.34
N GLY A 63 6.47 -10.73 24.77
CA GLY A 63 7.43 -9.96 25.56
C GLY A 63 8.39 -9.15 24.70
N ARG A 64 8.74 -7.96 25.17
CA ARG A 64 9.62 -7.03 24.44
C ARG A 64 11.04 -7.59 24.33
N HIS A 65 11.61 -7.59 23.13
CA HIS A 65 12.95 -8.11 22.83
C HIS A 65 13.18 -9.59 23.20
N ASN A 66 12.12 -10.39 23.32
CA ASN A 66 12.21 -11.81 23.67
C ASN A 66 13.14 -12.61 22.73
N TYR A 67 13.20 -12.23 21.45
CA TYR A 67 14.06 -12.82 20.42
C TYR A 67 15.56 -12.77 20.74
N ARG A 68 16.00 -11.86 21.63
CA ARG A 68 17.40 -11.83 22.10
C ARG A 68 17.73 -12.97 23.07
N ALA A 69 16.73 -13.49 23.78
CA ALA A 69 16.89 -14.67 24.63
C ALA A 69 16.54 -15.96 23.87
N ALA A 70 15.45 -15.94 23.08
CA ALA A 70 14.93 -17.14 22.42
C ALA A 70 15.62 -17.50 21.10
N GLY A 71 16.20 -16.52 20.40
CA GLY A 71 16.74 -16.69 19.05
C GLY A 71 15.67 -16.75 17.96
N ALA A 72 16.13 -16.66 16.71
CA ALA A 72 15.30 -16.78 15.51
C ALA A 72 15.81 -17.94 14.64
N ARG A 73 14.89 -18.71 14.05
CA ARG A 73 15.20 -19.80 13.11
C ARG A 73 14.92 -19.34 11.68
N ALA A 74 15.85 -19.60 10.76
CA ALA A 74 15.78 -19.10 9.39
C ALA A 74 14.48 -19.50 8.68
N SER A 75 14.13 -20.78 8.69
CA SER A 75 12.90 -21.32 8.07
C SER A 75 11.63 -20.64 8.60
N VAL A 76 11.50 -20.52 9.92
CA VAL A 76 10.31 -19.94 10.57
C VAL A 76 10.10 -18.49 10.17
N TYR A 77 11.18 -17.69 10.17
CA TYR A 77 11.10 -16.29 9.78
C TYR A 77 10.98 -16.11 8.27
N PHE A 78 11.56 -17.00 7.47
CA PHE A 78 11.33 -17.05 6.02
C PHE A 78 9.85 -17.29 5.72
N ASP A 79 9.24 -18.30 6.32
CA ASP A 79 7.81 -18.59 6.12
C ASP A 79 6.92 -17.46 6.63
N ALA A 80 7.25 -16.84 7.77
CA ALA A 80 6.48 -15.72 8.30
C ALA A 80 6.53 -14.50 7.36
N VAL A 81 7.71 -14.15 6.86
CA VAL A 81 7.89 -12.98 6.00
C VAL A 81 7.39 -13.27 4.58
N VAL A 82 7.88 -14.33 3.94
CA VAL A 82 7.62 -14.63 2.53
C VAL A 82 6.25 -15.24 2.34
N ALA A 83 5.92 -16.28 3.10
CA ALA A 83 4.74 -17.11 2.84
C ALA A 83 3.44 -16.63 3.51
N ARG A 84 3.48 -15.63 4.40
CA ARG A 84 2.28 -15.09 5.09
C ARG A 84 2.12 -13.58 5.01
N HIS A 85 3.17 -12.86 4.64
CA HIS A 85 3.10 -11.40 4.52
C HIS A 85 3.36 -10.93 3.10
N LEU A 86 4.49 -11.31 2.50
CA LEU A 86 4.78 -10.92 1.13
C LEU A 86 3.88 -11.62 0.12
N SER A 87 3.52 -12.89 0.33
CA SER A 87 2.55 -13.62 -0.50
C SER A 87 1.18 -12.94 -0.50
N ASP A 88 0.65 -12.61 0.67
CA ASP A 88 -0.71 -12.07 0.81
C ASP A 88 -0.78 -10.66 0.22
N TRP A 89 0.26 -9.85 0.45
CA TRP A 89 0.43 -8.56 -0.21
C TRP A 89 0.53 -8.70 -1.73
N TRP A 90 1.29 -9.68 -2.22
CA TRP A 90 1.44 -9.94 -3.65
C TRP A 90 0.10 -10.33 -4.31
N GLU A 91 -0.72 -11.09 -3.60
CA GLU A 91 -2.08 -11.47 -4.01
C GLU A 91 -3.13 -10.35 -3.77
N GLY A 92 -2.70 -9.14 -3.38
CA GLY A 92 -3.53 -7.94 -3.30
C GLY A 92 -4.20 -7.71 -1.95
N THR A 93 -3.78 -8.40 -0.89
CA THR A 93 -4.24 -8.15 0.49
C THR A 93 -3.24 -7.24 1.20
N ASP A 94 -3.62 -5.98 1.40
CA ASP A 94 -2.73 -4.98 2.02
C ASP A 94 -2.67 -5.10 3.55
N ILE A 95 -3.77 -5.49 4.18
CA ILE A 95 -3.95 -5.48 5.64
C ILE A 95 -4.03 -6.90 6.20
N ASP A 96 -3.18 -7.19 7.17
CA ASP A 96 -3.20 -8.42 7.95
C ASP A 96 -4.48 -8.47 8.80
N PRO A 97 -5.37 -9.45 8.60
CA PRO A 97 -6.65 -9.52 9.30
C PRO A 97 -6.51 -9.71 10.81
N ASP A 98 -5.42 -10.30 11.28
CA ASP A 98 -5.22 -10.58 12.71
C ASP A 98 -4.81 -9.34 13.50
N SER A 99 -4.04 -8.44 12.88
CA SER A 99 -3.45 -7.28 13.54
C SER A 99 -4.03 -5.94 13.09
N GLY A 100 -4.67 -5.88 11.92
CA GLY A 100 -5.07 -4.64 11.26
C GLY A 100 -3.89 -3.80 10.76
N LEU A 101 -2.67 -4.35 10.75
CA LEU A 101 -1.46 -3.69 10.25
C LEU A 101 -1.19 -4.08 8.80
N HIS A 102 -0.39 -3.29 8.09
CA HIS A 102 -0.08 -3.59 6.70
C HIS A 102 0.90 -4.78 6.61
N HIS A 103 0.71 -5.69 5.66
CA HIS A 103 1.57 -6.88 5.51
C HIS A 103 3.06 -6.51 5.32
N ILE A 104 3.36 -5.44 4.58
CA ILE A 104 4.73 -4.91 4.45
C ILE A 104 5.34 -4.46 5.80
N ASP A 105 4.55 -3.79 6.66
CA ASP A 105 5.04 -3.36 7.98
C ASP A 105 5.42 -4.58 8.83
N LYS A 106 4.60 -5.65 8.74
CA LYS A 106 4.81 -6.93 9.42
C LYS A 106 6.02 -7.68 8.88
N ALA A 107 6.21 -7.70 7.56
CA ALA A 107 7.38 -8.27 6.91
C ALA A 107 8.67 -7.59 7.37
N ILE A 108 8.71 -6.24 7.42
CA ILE A 108 9.87 -5.49 7.90
C ILE A 108 10.15 -5.81 9.38
N ALA A 109 9.12 -5.86 10.23
CA ALA A 109 9.28 -6.22 11.63
C ALA A 109 9.89 -7.63 11.80
N GLY A 110 9.41 -8.61 11.03
CA GLY A 110 9.98 -9.96 10.99
C GLY A 110 11.46 -9.96 10.59
N LEU A 111 11.83 -9.19 9.56
CA LEU A 111 13.22 -9.04 9.12
C LEU A 111 14.10 -8.34 10.16
N MET A 112 13.58 -7.36 10.90
CA MET A 112 14.31 -6.71 12.00
C MET A 112 14.64 -7.71 13.11
N VAL A 113 13.68 -8.54 13.50
CA VAL A 113 13.90 -9.58 14.52
C VAL A 113 14.91 -10.62 14.05
N LEU A 114 14.77 -11.10 12.82
CA LEU A 114 15.71 -12.05 12.21
C LEU A 114 17.13 -11.47 12.20
N ARG A 115 17.27 -10.20 11.79
CA ARG A 115 18.58 -9.54 11.73
C ARG A 115 19.16 -9.28 13.13
N ASP A 116 18.35 -8.89 14.11
CA ASP A 116 18.80 -8.70 15.49
C ASP A 116 19.33 -10.02 16.07
N SER A 117 18.63 -11.14 15.84
CA SER A 117 19.08 -12.46 16.26
C SER A 117 20.44 -12.86 15.64
N MET A 118 20.66 -12.54 14.36
CA MET A 118 21.98 -12.74 13.72
C MET A 118 23.07 -11.90 14.40
N LEU A 119 22.77 -10.65 14.76
CA LEU A 119 23.71 -9.76 15.46
C LEU A 119 23.98 -10.21 16.91
N GLN A 120 23.00 -10.83 17.57
CA GLN A 120 23.17 -11.43 18.90
C GLN A 120 23.96 -12.74 18.88
N GLY A 121 24.14 -13.38 17.72
CA GLY A 121 24.78 -14.68 17.61
C GLY A 121 23.93 -15.85 18.12
N ASN A 122 22.62 -15.65 18.28
CA ASN A 122 21.66 -16.69 18.70
C ASN A 122 20.75 -17.16 17.55
N PHE A 123 21.08 -16.77 16.32
CA PHE A 123 20.38 -17.17 15.10
C PHE A 123 20.64 -18.65 14.76
N ILE A 124 19.57 -19.39 14.48
CA ILE A 124 19.62 -20.78 14.03
C ILE A 124 19.46 -20.79 12.52
N ASP A 125 20.57 -21.07 11.83
CA ASP A 125 20.60 -21.21 10.38
C ASP A 125 20.26 -22.65 9.97
N ASP A 126 18.99 -22.89 9.68
CA ASP A 126 18.48 -24.17 9.16
C ASP A 126 18.10 -24.08 7.68
N ARG A 127 18.70 -23.14 6.93
CA ARG A 127 18.52 -23.05 5.48
C ARG A 127 19.00 -24.35 4.82
N PRO A 128 18.42 -24.73 3.65
CA PRO A 128 18.90 -25.88 2.90
C PRO A 128 20.41 -25.79 2.63
N MET A 129 21.05 -26.97 2.49
CA MET A 129 22.44 -27.03 2.06
C MET A 129 22.62 -26.21 0.78
N LEU A 130 23.77 -25.54 0.67
CA LEU A 130 24.11 -24.82 -0.56
C LEU A 130 23.92 -25.77 -1.75
N GLY A 131 23.17 -25.29 -2.74
CA GLY A 131 23.07 -26.00 -4.01
C GLY A 131 24.45 -26.11 -4.67
N PRO A 132 24.61 -26.98 -5.68
CA PRO A 132 25.78 -26.95 -6.54
C PRO A 132 26.09 -25.51 -7.00
N ASP A 133 27.37 -25.16 -7.09
CA ASP A 133 27.82 -23.77 -7.40
C ASP A 133 27.22 -23.21 -8.70
N ASP A 134 26.74 -24.06 -9.61
CA ASP A 134 26.12 -23.72 -10.89
C ASP A 134 24.58 -23.70 -10.88
N ALA A 135 23.93 -24.10 -9.78
CA ALA A 135 22.47 -24.27 -9.71
C ALA A 135 21.70 -22.93 -9.69
N LEU A 136 22.36 -21.82 -9.34
CA LEU A 136 21.80 -20.47 -9.30
C LEU A 136 22.67 -19.48 -10.10
N ASP A 137 23.13 -19.90 -11.29
CA ASP A 137 23.78 -18.98 -12.24
C ASP A 137 22.74 -18.00 -12.80
N PHE A 138 22.59 -16.85 -12.12
CA PHE A 138 21.71 -15.76 -12.53
C PHE A 138 22.07 -15.20 -13.91
N GLU A 139 23.34 -15.27 -14.35
CA GLU A 139 23.72 -14.80 -15.69
C GLU A 139 23.11 -15.72 -16.76
N LYS A 140 23.20 -17.03 -16.56
CA LYS A 140 22.56 -18.02 -17.44
C LYS A 140 21.04 -17.91 -17.43
N LEU A 141 20.43 -17.74 -16.25
CA LEU A 141 18.99 -17.55 -16.12
C LEU A 141 18.51 -16.26 -16.80
N ASN A 142 19.26 -15.17 -16.67
CA ASN A 142 18.95 -13.90 -17.32
C ASN A 142 19.11 -14.00 -18.85
N LYS A 143 20.15 -14.68 -19.35
CA LYS A 143 20.30 -14.97 -20.79
C LYS A 143 19.13 -15.79 -21.33
N LEU A 144 18.68 -16.79 -20.57
CA LEU A 144 17.50 -17.59 -20.94
C LEU A 144 16.24 -16.72 -20.94
N ALA A 145 16.02 -15.88 -19.93
CA ALA A 145 14.89 -14.94 -19.88
C ALA A 145 14.89 -13.98 -21.07
N ALA A 146 16.05 -13.42 -21.42
CA ALA A 146 16.21 -12.58 -22.62
C ALA A 146 15.84 -13.36 -23.90
N SER A 147 16.33 -14.59 -24.05
CA SER A 147 15.98 -15.43 -25.21
C SER A 147 14.48 -15.76 -25.28
N LEU A 148 13.79 -15.86 -24.15
CA LEU A 148 12.33 -16.05 -24.10
C LEU A 148 11.59 -14.78 -24.55
N HIS A 149 12.07 -13.60 -24.16
CA HIS A 149 11.56 -12.33 -24.67
C HIS A 149 11.75 -12.25 -26.19
N ASP A 150 12.94 -12.54 -26.71
CA ASP A 150 13.23 -12.50 -28.15
C ASP A 150 12.37 -13.49 -28.94
N LYS A 151 12.23 -14.72 -28.43
CA LYS A 151 11.41 -15.79 -29.05
C LYS A 151 9.92 -15.45 -29.10
N HIS A 152 9.44 -14.58 -28.22
CA HIS A 152 8.05 -14.17 -28.13
C HIS A 152 7.85 -12.68 -28.41
N ALA A 153 8.81 -12.03 -29.08
CA ALA A 153 8.76 -10.61 -29.40
C ALA A 153 7.59 -10.23 -30.33
N ASP A 154 7.09 -11.19 -31.10
CA ASP A 154 5.91 -11.06 -31.95
C ASP A 154 4.58 -11.10 -31.17
N LYS A 155 4.61 -11.51 -29.90
CA LYS A 155 3.42 -11.63 -29.05
C LYS A 155 3.26 -10.41 -28.16
N SER A 156 2.03 -9.90 -28.06
CA SER A 156 1.67 -8.83 -27.13
C SER A 156 0.50 -9.26 -26.25
N PRO A 157 0.72 -10.20 -25.31
CA PRO A 157 -0.34 -10.65 -24.42
C PRO A 157 -0.78 -9.51 -23.49
N ARG A 158 -2.08 -9.39 -23.23
CA ARG A 158 -2.60 -8.48 -22.20
C ARG A 158 -2.24 -9.06 -20.82
N HIS A 159 -1.51 -8.28 -20.03
CA HIS A 159 -1.25 -8.60 -18.62
C HIS A 159 -2.36 -8.02 -17.75
N TYR A 160 -3.02 -8.88 -16.97
CA TYR A 160 -4.03 -8.47 -16.00
C TYR A 160 -3.35 -8.02 -14.70
N THR A 161 -3.94 -7.03 -14.05
CA THR A 161 -3.46 -6.42 -12.81
C THR A 161 -4.61 -6.30 -11.82
N ILE A 162 -4.32 -5.92 -10.57
CA ILE A 162 -5.34 -5.68 -9.55
C ILE A 162 -6.40 -4.64 -9.98
N LYS A 163 -6.09 -3.76 -10.95
CA LYS A 163 -7.04 -2.80 -11.52
C LYS A 163 -8.16 -3.47 -12.35
N ASP A 164 -7.92 -4.67 -12.85
CA ASP A 164 -8.90 -5.42 -13.64
C ASP A 164 -9.96 -6.09 -12.75
N SER A 165 -9.63 -6.41 -11.49
CA SER A 165 -10.58 -7.02 -10.53
C SER A 165 -11.81 -6.14 -10.25
N ALA A 166 -11.64 -4.81 -10.18
CA ALA A 166 -12.74 -3.87 -9.93
C ALA A 166 -13.70 -3.74 -11.11
N LYS A 167 -13.22 -3.94 -12.35
CA LYS A 167 -14.07 -3.97 -13.55
C LYS A 167 -14.92 -5.23 -13.58
N ASP A 168 -14.32 -6.38 -13.26
CA ASP A 168 -15.05 -7.65 -13.20
C ASP A 168 -16.21 -7.61 -12.18
N GLU A 169 -16.04 -6.93 -11.04
CA GLU A 169 -17.12 -6.73 -10.08
C GLU A 169 -18.23 -5.81 -10.61
N GLN A 170 -17.89 -4.71 -11.27
CA GLN A 170 -18.86 -3.81 -11.91
C GLN A 170 -19.60 -4.49 -13.08
N ASP A 171 -18.90 -5.30 -13.88
CA ASP A 171 -19.45 -6.02 -15.02
C ASP A 171 -20.36 -7.18 -14.56
N LYS A 172 -20.01 -7.86 -13.46
CA LYS A 172 -20.89 -8.85 -12.80
C LYS A 172 -22.13 -8.19 -12.19
N ALA A 173 -21.98 -7.06 -11.49
CA ALA A 173 -23.09 -6.33 -10.88
C ALA A 173 -24.07 -5.77 -11.93
N SER A 174 -23.55 -5.23 -13.03
CA SER A 174 -24.36 -4.72 -14.15
C SER A 174 -25.04 -5.83 -14.94
N SER A 175 -24.39 -6.98 -15.12
CA SER A 175 -25.00 -8.18 -15.73
C SER A 175 -26.12 -8.77 -14.86
N ALA A 176 -25.92 -8.88 -13.54
CA ALA A 176 -26.95 -9.33 -12.60
C ALA A 176 -28.17 -8.38 -12.58
N SER A 177 -27.94 -7.08 -12.66
CA SER A 177 -28.99 -6.05 -12.76
C SER A 177 -29.82 -6.20 -14.06
N ARG A 178 -29.17 -6.46 -15.21
CA ARG A 178 -29.87 -6.72 -16.48
C ARG A 178 -30.73 -7.98 -16.42
N VAL A 179 -30.23 -9.06 -15.81
CA VAL A 179 -31.01 -10.31 -15.64
C VAL A 179 -32.24 -10.08 -14.76
N GLY A 180 -32.10 -9.34 -13.66
CA GLY A 180 -33.22 -8.97 -12.80
C GLY A 180 -34.27 -8.09 -13.50
N LEU A 181 -33.84 -7.17 -14.37
CA LEU A 181 -34.72 -6.32 -15.15
C LEU A 181 -35.51 -7.14 -16.19
N LEU A 182 -34.85 -8.06 -16.90
CA LEU A 182 -35.48 -8.95 -17.87
C LEU A 182 -36.50 -9.89 -17.22
N ALA A 183 -36.20 -10.42 -16.03
CA ALA A 183 -37.14 -11.25 -15.29
C ALA A 183 -38.41 -10.47 -14.87
N LYS A 184 -38.27 -9.22 -14.41
CA LYS A 184 -39.41 -8.34 -14.11
C LYS A 184 -40.22 -8.00 -15.37
N GLN A 185 -39.55 -7.77 -16.50
CA GLN A 185 -40.20 -7.46 -17.77
C GLN A 185 -40.98 -8.66 -18.33
N ALA A 186 -40.44 -9.88 -18.18
CA ALA A 186 -41.12 -11.13 -18.53
C ALA A 186 -42.33 -11.40 -17.62
N ALA A 187 -42.21 -11.15 -16.31
CA ALA A 187 -43.32 -11.29 -15.36
C ALA A 187 -44.46 -10.30 -15.66
N LEU A 188 -44.13 -9.05 -16.00
CA LEU A 188 -45.10 -8.04 -16.43
C LEU A 188 -45.80 -8.43 -17.74
N GLN A 189 -45.07 -8.98 -18.72
CA GLN A 189 -45.66 -9.47 -19.96
C GLN A 189 -46.58 -10.68 -19.74
N ALA A 190 -46.21 -11.60 -18.85
CA ALA A 190 -47.04 -12.74 -18.49
C ALA A 190 -48.32 -12.30 -17.75
N LEU A 191 -48.20 -11.35 -16.81
CA LEU A 191 -49.33 -10.79 -16.08
C LEU A 191 -50.28 -10.01 -17.01
N SER A 192 -49.74 -9.21 -17.94
CA SER A 192 -50.54 -8.50 -18.95
C SER A 192 -51.34 -9.46 -19.83
N LYS A 193 -50.75 -10.60 -20.22
CA LYS A 193 -51.45 -11.64 -21.00
C LYS A 193 -52.52 -12.35 -20.18
N GLN A 194 -52.27 -12.63 -18.90
CA GLN A 194 -53.21 -13.32 -18.02
C GLN A 194 -54.40 -12.44 -17.62
N LEU A 195 -54.18 -11.12 -17.50
CA LEU A 195 -55.23 -10.14 -17.18
C LEU A 195 -55.97 -9.61 -18.43
N GLY A 196 -55.63 -10.08 -19.63
CA GLY A 196 -56.31 -9.67 -20.87
C GLY A 196 -56.11 -8.19 -21.25
N PHE A 197 -55.05 -7.55 -20.74
CA PHE A 197 -54.72 -6.17 -21.12
C PHE A 197 -54.03 -6.17 -22.48
N ASP A 198 -54.80 -5.92 -23.52
CA ASP A 198 -54.30 -5.75 -24.87
C ASP A 198 -53.67 -4.36 -25.03
N ARG A 199 -52.40 -4.31 -25.44
CA ARG A 199 -51.61 -3.06 -25.51
C ARG A 199 -52.15 -2.08 -26.57
N ALA A 200 -53.04 -2.55 -27.45
CA ALA A 200 -53.71 -1.76 -28.46
C ALA A 200 -54.86 -0.86 -27.92
N ALA A 201 -55.31 -1.06 -26.66
CA ALA A 201 -56.44 -0.32 -26.10
C ALA A 201 -56.05 0.99 -25.39
N PHE A 202 -54.76 1.25 -25.15
CA PHE A 202 -54.28 2.52 -24.61
C PHE A 202 -53.53 3.28 -25.69
N GLY A 203 -54.29 4.09 -26.43
CA GLY A 203 -53.74 5.14 -27.27
C GLY A 203 -52.77 6.03 -26.48
N ASN A 204 -51.80 6.56 -27.20
CA ASN A 204 -50.68 7.39 -26.75
C ASN A 204 -51.13 8.53 -25.81
N ALA A 205 -51.32 8.24 -24.52
CA ALA A 205 -51.53 9.24 -23.51
C ALA A 205 -50.17 9.90 -23.28
N GLN A 206 -49.99 11.08 -23.86
CA GLN A 206 -48.87 11.96 -23.55
C GLN A 206 -48.76 12.05 -22.02
N SER A 207 -47.59 11.70 -21.50
CA SER A 207 -47.24 12.03 -20.12
C SER A 207 -47.47 13.53 -19.91
N PRO A 208 -48.22 13.96 -18.88
CA PRO A 208 -48.27 15.37 -18.55
C PRO A 208 -46.84 15.81 -18.26
N LYS A 209 -46.36 16.83 -18.98
CA LYS A 209 -45.08 17.46 -18.73
C LYS A 209 -45.10 17.99 -17.29
N TYR A 210 -44.42 17.31 -16.38
CA TYR A 210 -44.16 17.83 -15.04
C TYR A 210 -42.98 18.79 -15.14
N GLY A 211 -43.26 19.93 -15.75
CA GLY A 211 -42.45 21.14 -15.71
C GLY A 211 -43.44 22.25 -15.52
N ASP A 212 -43.67 22.59 -14.25
CA ASP A 212 -43.85 23.96 -13.75
C ASP A 212 -44.31 23.87 -12.28
N THR A 213 -43.60 24.60 -11.41
CA THR A 213 -43.86 24.84 -9.97
C THR A 213 -43.25 23.84 -8.96
N PHE A 214 -41.94 23.95 -8.76
CA PHE A 214 -41.37 23.83 -7.40
C PHE A 214 -40.59 25.11 -7.09
N PRO A 215 -40.99 25.92 -6.10
CA PRO A 215 -40.18 27.05 -5.66
C PRO A 215 -38.87 26.53 -5.04
N ALA A 216 -37.76 27.14 -5.45
CA ALA A 216 -36.44 26.87 -4.91
C ALA A 216 -36.42 27.10 -3.39
N LEU A 217 -36.16 26.03 -2.62
CA LEU A 217 -35.80 26.10 -1.21
C LEU A 217 -34.35 26.62 -1.10
N ASN A 218 -34.16 27.91 -1.38
CA ASN A 218 -33.02 28.66 -0.88
C ASN A 218 -33.36 29.14 0.52
N ALA A 219 -33.10 28.30 1.52
CA ALA A 219 -33.05 28.75 2.91
C ALA A 219 -31.63 29.28 3.20
N PRO A 220 -31.47 30.52 3.69
CA PRO A 220 -30.19 31.00 4.17
C PRO A 220 -29.82 30.23 5.45
N VAL A 221 -28.63 29.61 5.47
CA VAL A 221 -28.09 29.04 6.70
C VAL A 221 -27.75 30.21 7.63
N ALA A 222 -28.52 30.31 8.70
CA ALA A 222 -28.33 31.29 9.75
C ALA A 222 -27.00 31.04 10.47
N GLU A 223 -26.26 32.12 10.59
CA GLU A 223 -25.14 32.33 11.48
C GLU A 223 -25.56 32.14 12.96
N SER A 224 -24.60 31.66 13.76
CA SER A 224 -24.52 31.68 15.24
C SER A 224 -24.73 30.36 15.99
N ALA A 225 -23.61 29.84 16.52
CA ALA A 225 -23.49 29.41 17.91
C ALA A 225 -21.99 29.27 18.23
N ASN A 226 -21.47 30.22 18.99
CA ASN A 226 -20.17 30.16 19.67
C ASN A 226 -20.06 28.85 20.46
N PHE A 227 -19.04 28.05 20.18
CA PHE A 227 -18.56 27.08 21.16
C PHE A 227 -17.50 27.76 22.01
N ASP A 228 -17.94 28.17 23.20
CA ASP A 228 -17.07 28.68 24.25
C ASP A 228 -15.99 27.66 24.60
N HIS A 229 -14.79 28.20 24.69
CA HIS A 229 -13.55 27.54 25.09
C HIS A 229 -13.69 27.04 26.54
N VAL A 230 -13.76 25.72 26.75
CA VAL A 230 -13.57 25.13 28.09
C VAL A 230 -12.10 24.74 28.23
N PRO A 231 -11.32 25.36 29.14
CA PRO A 231 -9.96 24.90 29.46
C PRO A 231 -10.04 23.66 30.36
N LEU A 232 -9.40 22.57 29.95
CA LEU A 232 -9.17 21.43 30.84
C LEU A 232 -7.86 21.66 31.60
N ASP A 233 -8.02 22.04 32.87
CA ASP A 233 -6.97 22.05 33.89
C ASP A 233 -6.40 20.65 34.13
N SER A 234 -5.08 20.57 34.22
CA SER A 234 -4.34 19.41 34.73
C SER A 234 -4.27 19.45 36.26
N PRO A 235 -4.43 18.32 36.98
CA PRO A 235 -3.90 18.20 38.32
C PRO A 235 -2.56 17.47 38.34
N ALA A 236 -1.61 18.14 38.98
CA ALA A 236 -0.29 17.65 39.32
C ALA A 236 -0.33 16.50 40.34
N ASN A 237 0.56 15.53 40.13
CA ASN A 237 1.48 14.91 41.09
C ASN A 237 1.02 14.72 42.55
N LYS A 238 0.83 13.46 42.96
CA LYS A 238 1.29 12.86 44.22
C LYS A 238 1.47 11.36 44.04
#